data_AF-A0A7X8AX82-F1
#
_entry.id   AF-A0A7X8AX82-F1
#
_cell.length_a   1.000
_cell.length_b   1.000
_cell.length_c   1.000
_cell.angle_alpha   90.00
_cell.angle_beta   90.00
_cell.angle_gamma   90.00
#
_symmetry.space_group_name_H-M   'P 1'
#
loop_
_entity.id
_entity.type
_entity.pdbx_description
1 polymer ?
#
loop_
_entity_poly.entity_id
_entity_poly.type
_entity_poly.pdbx_seq_one_letter_code
_entity_poly.pdbx_strand_id
1 'polypeptide(L)'
;MQNIRIMFVCLFMFGFMLSACSSPTDKADDAVSENKPDEVAVEDDEAERNLSDSNDEQTTEEDSAMDIDINNDDSITVLVNKQHGLSEDYEPDDLVTVDVPTVLDNPEVNQLRKEAADALKRMFDAAKQEGIYLYARSGYRSYQTQVNLFENYARQHG
;
A
#
# COMPACT_ATOMS: atom_id res chain seq x y z
N MET A 1 -34.35 -44.02 41.13
CA MET A 1 -34.26 -42.55 41.22
C MET A 1 -34.50 -41.99 39.83
N GLN A 2 -35.76 -41.68 39.55
CA GLN A 2 -36.18 -40.89 38.38
C GLN A 2 -35.66 -39.47 38.56
N ASN A 3 -35.25 -38.79 37.48
CA ASN A 3 -35.62 -37.41 37.22
C ASN A 3 -35.41 -37.09 35.74
N ILE A 4 -36.52 -36.75 35.13
CA ILE A 4 -36.80 -36.52 33.72
C ILE A 4 -37.11 -35.03 33.61
N ARG A 5 -36.67 -34.39 32.51
CA ARG A 5 -37.23 -33.21 31.80
C ARG A 5 -37.65 -31.96 32.58
N ILE A 6 -37.26 -30.79 32.07
CA ILE A 6 -38.00 -29.50 31.93
C ILE A 6 -36.95 -28.55 31.31
N MET A 7 -36.86 -28.33 29.99
CA MET A 7 -37.74 -27.53 29.13
C MET A 7 -38.16 -26.19 29.75
N PHE A 8 -37.41 -25.11 29.47
CA PHE A 8 -37.96 -23.75 29.45
C PHE A 8 -37.35 -22.95 28.29
N VAL A 9 -37.95 -23.17 27.12
CA VAL A 9 -38.06 -22.19 26.05
C VAL A 9 -39.24 -21.29 26.44
N CYS A 10 -38.97 -20.05 26.82
CA CYS A 10 -39.89 -18.93 27.01
C CYS A 10 -38.98 -17.68 27.09
N LEU A 11 -39.19 -16.56 26.43
CA LEU A 11 -40.40 -16.00 25.84
C LEU A 11 -39.94 -14.76 25.06
N PHE A 12 -40.41 -14.64 23.82
CA PHE A 12 -40.48 -13.39 23.08
C PHE A 12 -41.08 -12.28 23.98
N MET A 13 -40.31 -11.26 24.33
CA MET A 13 -40.84 -9.99 24.80
C MET A 13 -40.47 -8.92 23.77
N PHE A 14 -41.36 -8.84 22.79
CA PHE A 14 -41.53 -7.77 21.85
C PHE A 14 -41.89 -6.50 22.64
N GLY A 15 -40.93 -5.61 22.84
CA GLY A 15 -41.08 -4.32 23.52
C GLY A 15 -40.91 -3.17 22.54
N PHE A 16 -41.95 -2.97 21.73
CA PHE A 16 -42.13 -1.84 20.81
C PHE A 16 -42.39 -0.58 21.64
N MET A 17 -41.54 0.45 21.54
CA MET A 17 -41.94 1.82 21.89
C MET A 17 -41.29 2.81 20.93
N LEU A 18 -42.14 3.20 19.99
CA LEU A 18 -42.05 4.30 19.05
C LEU A 18 -41.63 5.61 19.71
N SER A 19 -40.75 6.36 19.03
CA SER A 19 -40.97 7.78 18.83
C SER A 19 -40.32 8.20 17.50
N ALA A 20 -41.05 8.02 16.41
CA ALA A 20 -40.77 8.66 15.13
C ALA A 20 -42.07 9.28 14.63
N CYS A 21 -42.17 10.60 14.76
CA CYS A 21 -43.26 11.39 14.20
C CYS A 21 -43.16 11.45 12.68
N SER A 22 -44.33 11.43 12.06
CA SER A 22 -44.61 11.56 10.63
C SER A 22 -44.28 12.97 10.07
N SER A 23 -43.84 12.97 8.81
CA SER A 23 -43.40 14.01 7.82
C SER A 23 -44.42 15.11 7.42
N PRO A 24 -44.22 15.99 6.38
CA PRO A 24 -43.03 16.47 5.61
C PRO A 24 -42.96 18.02 5.43
N THR A 25 -41.81 18.59 4.98
CA THR A 25 -41.62 19.42 3.75
C THR A 25 -40.31 20.25 3.76
N ASP A 26 -39.63 20.19 2.61
CA ASP A 26 -38.85 21.22 1.87
C ASP A 26 -37.53 21.83 2.39
N LYS A 27 -36.51 21.59 1.55
CA LYS A 27 -35.37 22.44 1.11
C LYS A 27 -34.44 23.04 2.18
N ALA A 28 -33.18 22.61 2.11
CA ALA A 28 -32.05 23.43 2.51
C ALA A 28 -30.86 23.16 1.57
N ASP A 29 -30.35 24.27 1.05
CA ASP A 29 -29.11 24.44 0.32
C ASP A 29 -27.93 24.05 1.22
N ASP A 30 -26.84 23.53 0.65
CA ASP A 30 -25.59 23.48 1.40
C ASP A 30 -24.36 23.81 0.55
N ALA A 31 -23.51 24.61 1.18
CA ALA A 31 -22.58 25.54 0.58
C ALA A 31 -21.21 24.93 0.32
N VAL A 32 -20.59 25.41 -0.75
CA VAL A 32 -19.18 25.24 -1.12
C VAL A 32 -18.30 25.99 -0.11
N SER A 33 -17.32 25.30 0.47
CA SER A 33 -16.17 25.94 1.13
C SER A 33 -14.93 25.72 0.27
N GLU A 34 -14.58 26.74 -0.50
CA GLU A 34 -13.24 26.93 -1.05
C GLU A 34 -12.30 27.37 0.08
N ASN A 35 -11.08 26.85 0.10
CA ASN A 35 -9.95 27.56 0.70
C ASN A 35 -8.75 27.50 -0.24
N LYS A 36 -8.26 28.70 -0.54
CA LYS A 36 -7.20 29.09 -1.48
C LYS A 36 -5.80 28.87 -0.87
N PRO A 37 -4.75 28.65 -1.69
CA PRO A 37 -3.38 28.45 -1.21
C PRO A 37 -2.69 29.79 -0.91
N ASP A 38 -1.96 29.84 0.21
CA ASP A 38 -1.01 30.92 0.53
C ASP A 38 0.42 30.48 0.17
N GLU A 39 1.10 31.41 -0.51
CA GLU A 39 2.47 31.38 -0.98
C GLU A 39 3.36 32.10 0.05
N VAL A 40 4.45 31.49 0.50
CA VAL A 40 5.56 32.20 1.17
C VAL A 40 6.89 31.66 0.67
N ALA A 41 7.72 32.58 0.17
CA ALA A 41 9.04 32.35 -0.38
C ALA A 41 10.16 32.37 0.68
N VAL A 42 11.10 31.44 0.49
CA VAL A 42 12.55 31.38 0.72
C VAL A 42 13.22 32.51 1.50
N GLU A 43 14.06 32.17 2.50
CA GLU A 43 15.42 32.72 2.64
C GLU A 43 16.42 31.65 3.13
N ASP A 44 17.61 31.76 2.56
CA ASP A 44 18.83 30.97 2.65
C ASP A 44 19.74 31.59 3.71
N ASP A 45 20.34 30.80 4.61
CA ASP A 45 21.35 31.32 5.55
C ASP A 45 22.39 30.24 5.89
N GLU A 46 23.52 30.37 5.21
CA GLU A 46 24.79 29.67 5.40
C GLU A 46 25.40 29.99 6.77
N ALA A 47 25.72 28.97 7.56
CA ALA A 47 26.57 29.13 8.74
C ALA A 47 27.50 27.93 8.93
N GLU A 48 28.70 28.05 8.34
CA GLU A 48 29.85 27.22 8.70
C GLU A 48 30.22 27.39 10.18
N ARG A 49 30.41 26.27 10.89
CA ARG A 49 31.28 26.19 12.08
C ARG A 49 32.13 24.92 12.05
N ASN A 50 33.44 25.12 11.92
CA ASN A 50 34.47 24.09 11.98
C ASN A 50 34.86 23.72 13.44
N LEU A 51 34.94 22.40 13.66
CA LEU A 51 35.78 21.56 14.55
C LEU A 51 36.09 21.98 16.01
N SER A 52 35.78 21.12 17.00
CA SER A 52 36.71 20.02 17.39
C SER A 52 36.13 19.09 18.48
N ASP A 53 36.24 17.79 18.20
CA ASP A 53 36.74 16.70 19.06
C ASP A 53 36.04 16.38 20.40
N SER A 54 35.34 15.24 20.42
CA SER A 54 35.48 14.24 21.49
C SER A 54 34.98 12.89 20.95
N ASN A 55 35.97 12.05 20.66
CA ASN A 55 35.91 10.65 20.26
C ASN A 55 35.02 9.80 21.20
N ASP A 56 33.94 9.21 20.69
CA ASP A 56 33.28 8.05 21.30
C ASP A 56 32.91 7.06 20.20
N GLU A 57 33.23 5.80 20.44
CA GLU A 57 33.33 4.72 19.46
C GLU A 57 32.00 4.48 18.72
N GLN A 58 31.92 4.91 17.47
CA GLN A 58 30.78 4.63 16.59
C GLN A 58 31.09 3.41 15.72
N THR A 59 30.35 2.35 16.00
CA THR A 59 30.10 1.22 15.11
C THR A 59 29.98 1.67 13.66
N THR A 60 30.81 1.10 12.79
CA THR A 60 30.74 1.23 11.34
C THR A 60 29.44 0.62 10.83
N GLU A 61 28.36 1.39 10.86
CA GLU A 61 27.26 1.27 9.92
C GLU A 61 27.85 1.69 8.57
N GLU A 62 28.22 0.71 7.75
CA GLU A 62 28.55 1.00 6.36
C GLU A 62 27.27 1.53 5.70
N ASP A 63 27.20 2.84 5.54
CA ASP A 63 26.32 3.53 4.61
C ASP A 63 26.71 3.12 3.20
N SER A 64 26.35 1.90 2.82
CA SER A 64 26.48 1.43 1.44
C SER A 64 25.36 2.09 0.65
N ALA A 65 25.56 3.36 0.28
CA ALA A 65 24.74 4.03 -0.71
C ALA A 65 24.73 3.16 -1.96
N MET A 66 23.60 2.48 -2.19
CA MET A 66 23.41 1.64 -3.38
C MET A 66 23.38 2.57 -4.60
N ASP A 67 24.27 2.31 -5.56
CA ASP A 67 24.34 3.10 -6.78
C ASP A 67 23.07 2.88 -7.62
N ILE A 68 22.49 3.98 -8.11
CA ILE A 68 21.24 3.95 -8.88
C ILE A 68 21.57 3.67 -10.34
N ASP A 69 20.93 2.65 -10.91
CA ASP A 69 21.10 2.32 -12.33
C ASP A 69 19.97 2.96 -13.16
N ILE A 70 20.32 3.56 -14.29
CA ILE A 70 19.36 4.13 -15.26
C ILE A 70 19.47 3.51 -16.65
N ASN A 71 20.40 2.56 -16.83
CA ASN A 71 20.75 1.99 -18.13
C ASN A 71 20.45 0.50 -18.25
N ASN A 72 20.26 -0.20 -17.12
CA ASN A 72 20.00 -1.64 -17.10
C ASN A 72 18.63 -1.95 -16.47
N ASP A 73 17.70 -2.41 -17.31
CA ASP A 73 16.35 -2.79 -16.90
C ASP A 73 16.34 -3.93 -15.86
N ASP A 74 17.36 -4.80 -15.87
CA ASP A 74 17.51 -5.92 -14.93
C ASP A 74 18.20 -5.54 -13.61
N SER A 75 18.67 -4.31 -13.46
CA SER A 75 19.30 -3.88 -12.20
C SER A 75 18.30 -3.88 -11.05
N ILE A 76 18.71 -4.38 -9.88
CA ILE A 76 17.92 -4.28 -8.64
C ILE A 76 17.73 -2.81 -8.22
N THR A 77 18.65 -1.93 -8.62
CA THR A 77 18.62 -0.49 -8.32
C THR A 77 18.14 0.36 -9.49
N VAL A 78 17.47 -0.25 -10.48
CA VAL A 78 16.96 0.48 -11.64
C VAL A 78 15.96 1.58 -11.25
N LEU A 79 16.15 2.79 -11.75
CA LEU A 79 15.22 3.90 -11.55
C LEU A 79 14.12 3.89 -12.60
N VAL A 80 12.88 3.65 -12.16
CA VAL A 80 11.69 3.70 -13.03
C VAL A 80 10.76 4.83 -12.59
N ASN A 81 10.51 5.80 -13.48
CA ASN A 81 9.59 6.92 -13.26
C ASN A 81 9.10 7.52 -14.59
N LYS A 82 8.43 8.69 -14.55
CA LYS A 82 7.89 9.34 -15.76
C LYS A 82 8.95 9.78 -16.79
N GLN A 83 10.20 9.89 -16.38
CA GLN A 83 11.33 10.34 -17.21
C GLN A 83 12.26 9.18 -17.61
N HIS A 84 12.21 8.07 -16.86
CA HIS A 84 13.06 6.89 -17.06
C HIS A 84 12.14 5.65 -17.09
N GLY A 85 11.84 5.17 -18.30
CA GLY A 85 11.04 3.96 -18.51
C GLY A 85 11.94 2.76 -18.77
N LEU A 86 11.40 1.58 -18.50
CA LEU A 86 11.97 0.31 -18.98
C LEU A 86 11.67 0.14 -20.48
N SER A 87 12.42 -0.75 -21.13
CA SER A 87 12.14 -1.13 -22.52
C SER A 87 10.74 -1.74 -22.66
N GLU A 88 10.05 -1.51 -23.79
CA GLU A 88 8.67 -1.98 -23.99
C GLU A 88 8.55 -3.52 -24.01
N ASP A 89 9.62 -4.19 -24.40
CA ASP A 89 9.77 -5.64 -24.48
C ASP A 89 10.41 -6.24 -23.21
N TYR A 90 10.67 -5.43 -22.19
CA TYR A 90 11.25 -5.91 -20.94
C TYR A 90 10.27 -6.82 -20.18
N GLU A 91 10.73 -8.03 -19.91
CA GLU A 91 10.12 -8.99 -18.99
C GLU A 91 11.23 -9.67 -18.19
N PRO A 92 11.23 -9.62 -16.85
CA PRO A 92 12.27 -10.27 -16.07
C PRO A 92 12.26 -11.78 -16.30
N ASP A 93 13.45 -12.37 -16.50
CA ASP A 93 13.61 -13.81 -16.74
C ASP A 93 13.45 -14.68 -15.48
N ASP A 94 13.49 -14.04 -14.31
CA ASP A 94 13.48 -14.66 -12.99
C ASP A 94 12.15 -14.49 -12.23
N LEU A 95 11.05 -14.22 -12.94
CA LEU A 95 9.72 -14.14 -12.34
C LEU A 95 9.30 -15.45 -11.69
N VAL A 96 8.87 -15.38 -10.43
CA VAL A 96 8.33 -16.50 -9.67
C VAL A 96 7.01 -16.13 -8.99
N THR A 97 6.11 -17.10 -8.84
CA THR A 97 4.91 -16.93 -8.02
C THR A 97 5.30 -16.75 -6.55
N VAL A 98 4.73 -15.74 -5.89
CA VAL A 98 5.02 -15.46 -4.48
C VAL A 98 4.44 -16.53 -3.56
N ASP A 99 5.20 -16.94 -2.55
CA ASP A 99 4.77 -17.89 -1.50
C ASP A 99 4.27 -17.13 -0.26
N VAL A 100 3.24 -16.30 -0.46
CA VAL A 100 2.56 -15.54 0.59
C VAL A 100 1.05 -15.46 0.31
N PRO A 101 0.20 -15.17 1.30
CA PRO A 101 -1.23 -14.98 1.06
C PRO A 101 -1.50 -13.88 0.01
N THR A 102 -2.31 -14.18 -1.01
CA THR A 102 -2.74 -13.23 -2.04
C THR A 102 -4.25 -13.00 -2.00
N VAL A 103 -4.73 -11.88 -2.54
CA VAL A 103 -6.17 -11.56 -2.59
C VAL A 103 -6.79 -11.62 -3.98
N LEU A 104 -5.99 -11.64 -5.05
CA LEU A 104 -6.48 -11.68 -6.43
C LEU A 104 -6.17 -13.04 -7.05
N ASP A 105 -7.15 -13.62 -7.73
CA ASP A 105 -6.99 -14.84 -8.55
C ASP A 105 -6.51 -14.46 -9.97
N ASN A 106 -5.35 -13.81 -10.03
CA ASN A 106 -4.67 -13.48 -11.28
C ASN A 106 -3.19 -13.88 -11.16
N PRO A 107 -2.70 -14.83 -11.98
CA PRO A 107 -1.31 -15.28 -11.93
C PRO A 107 -0.27 -14.18 -12.17
N GLU A 108 -0.51 -13.26 -13.12
CA GLU A 108 0.45 -12.19 -13.48
C GLU A 108 0.79 -11.33 -12.27
N VAL A 109 -0.23 -10.87 -11.55
CA VAL A 109 -0.07 -9.98 -10.40
C VAL A 109 0.40 -10.71 -9.14
N ASN A 110 0.47 -12.04 -9.16
CA ASN A 110 0.97 -12.87 -8.07
C ASN A 110 2.45 -13.28 -8.29
N GLN A 111 3.18 -12.56 -9.14
CA GLN A 111 4.60 -12.79 -9.40
C GLN A 111 5.48 -11.61 -8.98
N LEU A 112 6.72 -11.93 -8.63
CA LEU A 112 7.84 -10.99 -8.43
C LEU A 112 9.12 -11.62 -8.99
N ARG A 113 10.15 -10.81 -9.24
CA ARG A 113 11.52 -11.31 -9.43
C ARG A 113 11.95 -12.14 -8.23
N LYS A 114 12.79 -13.15 -8.43
CA LYS A 114 13.11 -14.17 -7.42
C LYS A 114 13.65 -13.56 -6.13
N GLU A 115 14.59 -12.62 -6.25
CA GLU A 115 15.20 -11.93 -5.10
C GLU A 115 14.14 -11.19 -4.26
N ALA A 116 13.25 -10.45 -4.92
CA ALA A 116 12.18 -9.71 -4.29
C ALA A 116 11.11 -10.64 -3.67
N ALA A 117 10.79 -11.77 -4.30
CA ALA A 117 9.88 -12.77 -3.76
C ALA A 117 10.41 -13.37 -2.46
N ASP A 118 11.70 -13.71 -2.41
CA ASP A 118 12.34 -14.25 -1.21
C ASP A 118 12.38 -13.21 -0.08
N ALA A 119 12.63 -11.94 -0.41
CA ALA A 119 12.57 -10.83 0.55
C ALA A 119 11.14 -10.58 1.09
N LEU A 120 10.14 -10.59 0.21
CA LEU A 120 8.73 -10.46 0.58
C LEU A 120 8.32 -11.55 1.57
N LYS A 121 8.71 -12.79 1.32
CA LYS A 121 8.43 -13.92 2.21
C LYS A 121 9.03 -13.70 3.61
N ARG A 122 10.30 -13.25 3.69
CA ARG A 122 10.93 -12.94 4.99
C ARG A 122 10.18 -11.84 5.74
N MET A 123 9.75 -10.79 5.05
CA MET A 123 8.95 -9.72 5.64
C MET A 123 7.60 -10.23 6.17
N PHE A 124 6.92 -11.08 5.41
CA PHE A 124 5.63 -11.67 5.83
C PHE A 124 5.79 -12.61 7.03
N ASP A 125 6.84 -13.43 7.04
CA ASP A 125 7.13 -14.34 8.14
C ASP A 125 7.43 -13.56 9.44
N ALA A 126 8.20 -12.45 9.35
CA ALA A 126 8.46 -11.56 10.47
C ALA A 126 7.18 -10.87 10.98
N ALA A 127 6.39 -10.27 10.08
CA ALA A 127 5.12 -9.64 10.42
C ALA A 127 4.18 -10.62 11.15
N LYS A 128 4.11 -11.86 10.67
CA LYS A 128 3.29 -12.91 11.30
C LYS A 128 3.74 -13.25 12.72
N GLN A 129 5.04 -13.23 13.00
CA GLN A 129 5.57 -13.44 14.36
C GLN A 129 5.14 -12.33 15.33
N GLU A 130 4.93 -11.13 14.83
CA GLU A 130 4.41 -9.98 15.58
C GLU A 130 2.87 -9.90 15.61
N GLY A 131 2.18 -10.89 15.03
CA GLY A 131 0.71 -10.92 14.98
C GLY A 131 0.10 -10.00 13.91
N ILE A 132 0.92 -9.52 12.97
CA ILE A 132 0.50 -8.72 11.81
C ILE A 132 0.27 -9.65 10.62
N TYR A 133 -0.94 -9.62 10.05
CA TYR A 133 -1.31 -10.46 8.91
C TYR A 133 -1.36 -9.64 7.62
N LEU A 134 -0.37 -9.88 6.76
CA LEU A 134 -0.27 -9.23 5.46
C LEU A 134 -0.86 -10.10 4.35
N TYR A 135 -1.35 -9.44 3.30
CA TYR A 135 -1.83 -10.08 2.08
C TYR A 135 -1.31 -9.31 0.87
N ALA A 136 -0.64 -10.00 -0.05
CA ALA A 136 -0.19 -9.43 -1.30
C ALA A 136 -1.39 -9.21 -2.25
N ARG A 137 -1.38 -8.07 -2.95
CA ARG A 137 -2.46 -7.71 -3.89
C ARG A 137 -2.01 -7.70 -5.34
N SER A 138 -0.91 -7.01 -5.65
CA SER A 138 -0.40 -6.91 -7.01
C SER A 138 1.10 -6.70 -6.98
N GLY A 139 1.85 -7.60 -7.63
CA GLY A 139 3.27 -7.51 -7.93
C GLY A 139 3.48 -7.12 -9.39
N TYR A 140 4.04 -8.04 -10.18
CA TYR A 140 4.36 -7.86 -11.60
C TYR A 140 3.15 -7.40 -12.43
N ARG A 141 3.46 -6.57 -13.43
CA ARG A 141 2.56 -6.09 -14.46
C ARG A 141 3.36 -5.89 -15.74
N SER A 142 2.96 -6.56 -16.81
CA SER A 142 3.58 -6.40 -18.12
C SER A 142 3.37 -5.00 -18.69
N TYR A 143 4.25 -4.61 -19.63
CA TYR A 143 4.11 -3.37 -20.40
C TYR A 143 2.72 -3.27 -21.06
N GLN A 144 2.27 -4.34 -21.71
CA GLN A 144 0.97 -4.35 -22.40
C GLN A 144 -0.21 -4.17 -21.42
N THR A 145 -0.16 -4.79 -20.24
CA THR A 145 -1.19 -4.56 -19.20
C THR A 145 -1.18 -3.09 -18.76
N GLN A 146 -0.02 -2.47 -18.62
CA GLN A 146 0.10 -1.06 -18.25
C GLN A 146 -0.40 -0.11 -19.37
N VAL A 147 -0.14 -0.41 -20.64
CA VAL A 147 -0.71 0.32 -21.80
C VAL A 147 -2.23 0.28 -21.76
N ASN A 148 -2.80 -0.92 -21.65
CA ASN A 148 -4.26 -1.10 -21.59
C ASN A 148 -4.87 -0.35 -20.39
N LEU A 149 -4.20 -0.39 -19.23
CA LEU A 149 -4.62 0.35 -18.05
C LEU A 149 -4.62 1.85 -18.31
N PHE A 150 -3.52 2.40 -18.84
CA PHE A 150 -3.41 3.82 -19.14
C PHE A 150 -4.49 4.28 -20.14
N GLU A 151 -4.65 3.58 -21.26
CA GLU A 151 -5.65 3.91 -22.27
C GLU A 151 -7.08 3.88 -21.72
N ASN A 152 -7.38 2.91 -20.85
CA ASN A 152 -8.68 2.82 -20.19
C ASN A 152 -8.92 4.01 -19.27
N TYR A 153 -7.92 4.43 -18.49
CA TYR A 153 -8.03 5.60 -17.63
C TYR A 153 -8.15 6.90 -18.43
N ALA A 154 -7.34 7.10 -19.47
CA ALA A 154 -7.41 8.28 -20.33
C ALA A 154 -8.80 8.41 -21.00
N ARG A 155 -9.36 7.29 -21.48
CA ARG A 155 -10.70 7.28 -22.08
C ARG A 155 -11.81 7.64 -21.08
N GLN A 156 -11.66 7.26 -19.81
CA GLN A 156 -12.69 7.46 -18.79
C GLN A 156 -12.55 8.80 -18.05
N HIS A 157 -11.33 9.32 -17.94
CA HIS A 157 -11.00 10.40 -17.01
C HIS A 157 -10.25 11.59 -17.63
N GLY A 158 -9.79 11.51 -18.89
CA GLY A 158 -9.09 12.59 -19.59
C GLY A 158 -7.57 12.45 -19.49
#